data_AF-A0AAN4WQQ5-F1
#
_entry.id   AF-A0AAN4WQQ5-F1
#
_cell.length_a   1.000
_cell.length_b   1.000
_cell.length_c   1.000
_cell.angle_alpha   90.00
_cell.angle_beta   90.00
_cell.angle_gamma   90.00
#
_symmetry.space_group_name_H-M   'P 1'
#
loop_
_entity.id
_entity.type
_entity.pdbx_description
1 polymer ?
#
loop_
_entity_poly.entity_id
_entity_poly.type
_entity_poly.pdbx_seq_one_letter_code
_entity_poly.pdbx_strand_id
1 'polypeptide(L)'
;MTSRSPDGSASLSDRQQKVLERIAMQRQRLRARRAARSQAMQVQAAQEERQAADSDTSMTIRLLAFARSHPAAVAVVAGLAVVAGPARLIRWASLAMPLIMQMRR
;
A
#
# COMPACT_ATOMS: atom_id res chain seq x y z
N MET A 1 -43.44 21.39 -41.31
CA MET A 1 -42.13 22.07 -41.44
C MET A 1 -41.73 22.59 -40.07
N THR A 2 -40.83 21.89 -39.36
CA THR A 2 -40.33 22.31 -38.04
C THR A 2 -38.82 22.38 -38.12
N SER A 3 -38.30 23.60 -38.19
CA SER A 3 -36.89 23.95 -38.15
C SER A 3 -36.31 23.63 -36.76
N ARG A 4 -35.43 22.63 -36.69
CA ARG A 4 -34.62 22.35 -35.50
C ARG A 4 -33.38 23.24 -35.57
N SER A 5 -33.32 24.24 -34.69
CA SER A 5 -32.23 25.23 -34.62
C SER A 5 -30.86 24.58 -34.32
N PRO A 6 -29.79 24.92 -35.06
CA PRO A 6 -28.44 24.36 -34.90
C PRO A 6 -27.61 24.94 -33.73
N ASP A 7 -28.10 25.97 -33.05
CA ASP A 7 -27.31 26.72 -32.06
C ASP A 7 -27.11 25.99 -30.71
N GLY A 8 -27.95 25.01 -30.42
CA GLY A 8 -27.88 24.22 -29.19
C GLY A 8 -26.65 23.29 -29.13
N SER A 9 -26.23 22.73 -30.26
CA SER A 9 -25.07 21.82 -30.30
C SER A 9 -23.74 22.55 -30.16
N ALA A 10 -23.62 23.77 -30.69
CA ALA A 10 -22.39 24.57 -30.61
C ALA A 10 -22.11 25.05 -29.16
N SER A 11 -23.13 25.54 -28.46
CA SER A 11 -23.00 25.96 -27.06
C SER A 11 -22.76 24.80 -26.09
N LEU A 12 -23.29 23.60 -26.37
CA LEU A 12 -22.97 22.37 -25.65
C LEU A 12 -21.52 21.91 -25.91
N SER A 13 -21.01 22.05 -27.15
CA SER A 13 -19.61 21.75 -27.45
C SER A 13 -18.64 22.71 -26.77
N ASP A 14 -18.96 24.01 -26.66
CA ASP A 14 -18.09 24.99 -25.98
C ASP A 14 -17.98 24.68 -24.47
N ARG A 15 -19.10 24.32 -23.84
CA ARG A 15 -19.10 23.88 -22.44
C ARG A 15 -18.31 22.59 -22.25
N GLN A 16 -18.42 21.64 -23.18
CA GLN A 16 -17.66 20.38 -23.14
C GLN A 16 -16.15 20.62 -23.32
N GLN A 17 -15.76 21.47 -24.27
CA GLN A 17 -14.37 21.84 -24.51
C GLN A 17 -13.73 22.45 -23.25
N LYS A 18 -14.45 23.35 -22.56
CA LYS A 18 -13.98 23.96 -21.31
C LYS A 18 -13.80 22.95 -20.16
N VAL A 19 -14.62 21.90 -20.12
CA VAL A 19 -14.47 20.80 -19.15
C VAL A 19 -13.27 19.92 -19.50
N LEU A 20 -13.09 19.58 -20.78
CA LEU A 20 -11.95 18.79 -21.24
C LEU A 20 -10.62 19.49 -20.99
N GLU A 21 -10.55 20.79 -21.23
CA GLU A 21 -9.37 21.61 -20.93
C GLU A 21 -9.03 21.58 -19.43
N ARG A 22 -10.06 21.68 -18.58
CA ARG A 22 -9.91 21.58 -17.12
C ARG A 22 -9.43 20.19 -16.69
N ILE A 23 -9.95 19.13 -17.30
CA ILE A 23 -9.53 17.74 -17.05
C ILE A 23 -8.08 17.54 -17.50
N ALA A 24 -7.68 18.10 -18.64
CA ALA A 24 -6.30 18.02 -19.13
C ALA A 24 -5.32 18.65 -18.14
N MET A 25 -5.64 19.85 -17.62
CA MET A 25 -4.84 20.50 -16.58
C MET A 25 -4.76 19.68 -15.28
N GLN A 26 -5.86 19.08 -14.84
CA GLN A 26 -5.88 18.22 -13.65
C GLN A 26 -5.06 16.94 -13.85
N ARG A 27 -5.18 16.30 -15.01
CA ARG A 27 -4.41 15.10 -15.36
C ARG A 27 -2.92 15.37 -15.42
N GLN A 28 -2.50 16.54 -15.92
CA GLN A 28 -1.10 16.93 -15.94
C GLN A 28 -0.51 16.98 -14.52
N ARG A 29 -1.26 17.57 -13.56
CA ARG A 29 -0.86 17.57 -12.13
C ARG A 29 -0.78 16.16 -11.55
N LEU A 30 -1.74 15.28 -11.88
CA LEU A 30 -1.69 13.88 -11.41
C LEU A 30 -0.53 13.09 -12.04
N ARG A 31 -0.22 13.31 -13.32
CA ARG A 31 0.88 12.64 -14.03
C ARG A 31 2.22 12.97 -13.40
N ALA A 32 2.48 14.24 -13.08
CA ALA A 32 3.70 14.65 -12.39
C ALA A 32 3.89 13.93 -11.03
N ARG A 33 2.81 13.82 -10.24
CA ARG A 33 2.84 13.09 -8.96
C ARG A 33 3.00 11.57 -9.14
N ARG A 34 2.38 10.99 -10.16
CA ARG A 34 2.49 9.56 -10.47
C ARG A 34 3.90 9.20 -10.91
N ALA A 35 4.57 10.03 -11.70
CA ALA A 35 5.95 9.80 -12.12
C ALA A 35 6.93 9.73 -10.93
N ALA A 36 6.79 10.65 -9.95
CA ALA A 36 7.58 10.61 -8.73
C ALA A 36 7.30 9.34 -7.89
N ARG A 37 6.02 8.93 -7.79
CA ARG A 37 5.64 7.71 -7.07
C ARG A 37 6.10 6.44 -7.76
N SER A 38 6.05 6.37 -9.10
CA SER A 38 6.50 5.19 -9.84
C SER A 38 8.00 5.00 -9.74
N GLN A 39 8.78 6.08 -9.66
CA GLN A 39 10.23 6.00 -9.40
C GLN A 39 10.50 5.51 -7.97
N ALA A 40 9.80 6.07 -6.98
CA ALA A 40 9.93 5.63 -5.59
C ALA A 40 9.52 4.16 -5.39
N MET A 41 8.48 3.69 -6.08
CA MET A 41 8.06 2.28 -6.05
C MET A 41 9.08 1.36 -6.74
N GLN A 42 9.67 1.76 -7.86
CA GLN A 42 10.72 0.96 -8.52
C GLN A 42 11.98 0.85 -7.65
N VAL A 43 12.39 1.93 -6.98
CA VAL A 43 13.53 1.91 -6.04
C VAL A 43 13.22 1.03 -4.83
N GLN A 44 12.00 1.09 -4.29
CA GLN A 44 11.57 0.21 -3.19
C GLN A 44 11.53 -1.26 -3.63
N ALA A 45 10.94 -1.57 -4.79
CA ALA A 45 10.90 -2.94 -5.32
C ALA A 45 12.31 -3.49 -5.56
N ALA A 46 13.22 -2.70 -6.14
CA ALA A 46 14.61 -3.11 -6.33
C ALA A 46 15.37 -3.30 -5.00
N GLN A 47 15.05 -2.52 -3.97
CA GLN A 47 15.60 -2.71 -2.63
C GLN A 47 15.01 -3.96 -1.95
N GLU A 48 13.72 -4.20 -2.08
CA GLU A 48 13.03 -5.39 -1.57
C GLU A 48 13.56 -6.67 -2.23
N GLU A 49 13.82 -6.67 -3.54
CA GLU A 49 14.42 -7.80 -4.25
C GLU A 49 15.84 -8.10 -3.77
N ARG A 50 16.66 -7.05 -3.58
CA ARG A 50 18.03 -7.20 -3.04
C ARG A 50 18.04 -7.67 -1.59
N GLN A 51 17.08 -7.22 -0.78
CA GLN A 51 16.93 -7.65 0.61
C GLN A 51 16.32 -9.05 0.70
N ALA A 52 15.44 -9.45 -0.22
CA ALA A 52 14.87 -10.79 -0.28
C ALA A 52 15.90 -11.86 -0.70
N ALA A 53 16.91 -11.47 -1.49
CA ALA A 53 18.07 -12.32 -1.80
C ALA A 53 18.94 -12.60 -0.55
N ASP A 54 18.88 -11.73 0.46
CA ASP A 54 19.51 -11.89 1.77
C ASP A 54 18.47 -12.38 2.78
N SER A 55 18.08 -13.64 2.60
CA SER A 55 16.82 -14.24 3.09
C SER A 55 16.60 -14.19 4.60
N ASP A 56 17.66 -14.28 5.41
CA ASP A 56 17.56 -14.11 6.88
C ASP A 56 17.44 -12.64 7.30
N THR A 57 17.99 -11.71 6.52
CA THR A 57 17.91 -10.26 6.77
C THR A 57 16.53 -9.71 6.41
N SER A 58 15.87 -10.27 5.39
CA SER A 58 14.55 -9.85 4.88
C SER A 58 13.40 -9.93 5.90
N MET A 59 13.37 -10.99 6.72
CA MET A 59 12.27 -11.21 7.68
C MET A 59 12.27 -10.14 8.79
N THR A 60 13.46 -9.84 9.30
CA THR A 60 13.66 -8.85 10.37
C THR A 60 13.33 -7.43 9.88
N ILE A 61 13.71 -7.09 8.64
CA ILE A 61 13.38 -5.80 8.04
C ILE A 61 11.87 -5.68 7.79
N ARG A 62 11.21 -6.74 7.31
CA ARG A 62 9.74 -6.77 7.12
C ARG A 62 9.00 -6.61 8.44
N LEU A 63 9.47 -7.25 9.51
CA LEU A 63 8.92 -7.10 10.86
C LEU A 63 9.05 -5.65 11.36
N LEU A 64 10.19 -5.00 11.11
CA LEU A 64 10.40 -3.61 11.50
C LEU A 64 9.51 -2.65 10.70
N ALA A 65 9.36 -2.87 9.39
CA ALA A 65 8.45 -2.11 8.54
C ALA A 65 6.97 -2.32 8.93
N PHE A 66 6.60 -3.55 9.28
CA PHE A 66 5.28 -3.88 9.81
C PHE A 66 5.04 -3.17 11.14
N ALA A 67 6.02 -3.19 12.05
CA ALA A 67 5.91 -2.52 13.34
C ALA A 67 5.70 -1.01 13.20
N ARG A 68 6.38 -0.38 12.23
CA ARG A 68 6.22 1.04 11.92
C ARG A 68 4.87 1.37 11.27
N SER A 69 4.34 0.49 10.43
CA SER A 69 3.06 0.70 9.74
C SER A 69 1.85 0.35 10.61
N HIS A 70 1.99 -0.53 11.61
CA HIS A 70 0.90 -1.01 12.46
C HIS A 70 1.24 -0.87 13.96
N PRO A 71 1.41 0.37 14.47
CA PRO A 71 1.80 0.60 15.87
C PRO A 71 0.79 0.05 16.87
N ALA A 72 -0.51 0.03 16.53
CA ALA A 72 -1.56 -0.55 17.37
C ALA A 72 -1.41 -2.06 17.53
N ALA A 73 -1.10 -2.80 16.45
CA ALA A 73 -0.90 -4.24 16.52
C ALA A 73 0.33 -4.57 17.39
N VAL A 74 1.41 -3.79 17.25
CA VAL A 74 2.61 -3.93 18.09
C VAL A 74 2.29 -3.69 19.57
N ALA A 75 1.52 -2.65 19.88
CA ALA A 75 1.15 -2.34 21.26
C ALA A 75 0.31 -3.46 21.90
N VAL A 76 -0.60 -4.07 21.15
CA VAL A 76 -1.39 -5.23 21.61
C VAL A 76 -0.47 -6.43 21.90
N VAL A 77 0.43 -6.76 20.98
CA VAL A 77 1.38 -7.87 21.16
C VAL A 77 2.29 -7.63 22.37
N ALA A 78 2.84 -6.43 22.51
CA ALA A 78 3.67 -6.04 23.64
C ALA A 78 2.89 -6.09 24.97
N GLY A 79 1.66 -5.58 24.98
CA GLY A 79 0.78 -5.63 26.16
C GLY A 79 0.47 -7.07 26.58
N LEU A 80 0.15 -7.95 25.63
CA LEU A 80 -0.05 -9.38 25.89
C LEU A 80 1.22 -10.06 26.42
N ALA A 81 2.39 -9.71 25.89
CA ALA A 81 3.66 -10.25 26.36
C ALA A 81 3.97 -9.85 27.82
N VAL A 82 3.71 -8.58 28.17
CA VAL A 82 3.88 -8.08 29.54
C VAL A 82 2.90 -8.77 30.50
N VAL A 83 1.64 -8.96 30.12
CA VAL A 83 0.61 -9.62 30.95
C VAL A 83 0.86 -11.12 31.11
N ALA A 84 1.38 -11.81 30.09
CA ALA A 84 1.62 -13.24 30.14
C ALA A 84 2.84 -13.62 30.99
N GLY A 85 3.89 -12.79 30.99
CA GLY A 85 5.17 -13.06 31.66
C GLY A 85 6.01 -14.15 30.97
N PRO A 86 7.34 -14.15 31.19
CA PRO A 86 8.30 -14.99 30.43
C PRO A 86 8.08 -16.49 30.64
N ALA A 87 7.67 -16.92 31.83
CA ALA A 87 7.48 -18.33 32.15
C ALA A 87 6.31 -18.97 31.36
N ARG A 88 5.25 -18.20 31.05
CA ARG A 88 4.14 -18.72 30.22
C ARG A 88 4.50 -18.73 28.74
N LEU A 89 5.25 -17.75 28.25
CA LEU A 89 5.68 -17.69 26.85
C LEU A 89 6.43 -18.96 26.41
N ILE A 90 7.34 -19.48 27.24
CA ILE A 90 8.10 -20.71 26.95
C ILE A 90 7.18 -21.94 26.83
N ARG A 91 6.14 -22.00 27.65
CA ARG A 91 5.17 -23.11 27.64
C ARG A 91 4.23 -23.05 26.44
N TRP A 92 3.88 -21.85 25.98
CA TRP A 92 3.11 -21.67 24.75
C TRP A 92 3.97 -21.86 23.49
N ALA A 93 5.26 -21.49 23.53
CA ALA A 93 6.19 -21.71 22.42
C ALA A 93 6.39 -23.21 22.12
N SER A 94 6.56 -24.02 23.17
CA SER A 94 6.66 -25.48 23.04
C SER A 94 5.36 -26.12 22.52
N LEU A 95 4.20 -25.56 22.89
CA LEU A 95 2.90 -26.03 22.39
C LEU A 95 2.61 -25.59 20.95
N ALA A 96 3.13 -24.44 20.51
CA ALA A 96 2.98 -23.92 19.14
C ALA A 96 4.00 -24.52 18.14
N MET A 97 5.16 -24.98 18.64
CA MET A 97 6.22 -25.65 17.87
C MET A 97 5.70 -26.72 16.87
N PRO A 98 4.83 -27.67 17.25
CA PRO A 98 4.33 -28.70 16.32
C PRO A 98 3.43 -28.14 15.21
N LEU A 99 2.76 -27.00 15.43
CA LEU A 99 1.92 -26.36 14.42
C LEU A 99 2.77 -25.64 13.37
N ILE A 100 3.86 -24.99 13.80
CA ILE A 100 4.79 -24.29 12.90
C ILE A 100 5.52 -25.29 11.99
N MET A 101 5.87 -26.46 12.51
CA MET A 101 6.45 -27.55 11.71
C MET A 101 5.50 -28.09 10.63
N GLN A 102 4.18 -28.01 10.84
CA GLN A 102 3.19 -28.44 9.85
C GLN A 102 3.04 -27.47 8.67
N MET A 103 3.31 -26.18 8.87
CA MET A 103 3.23 -25.18 7.79
C MET A 103 4.47 -25.14 6.90
N ARG A 104 5.57 -25.79 7.32
CA ARG A 104 6.82 -25.90 6.54
C ARG A 104 6.86 -27.12 5.60
N ARG A 105 5.77 -27.89 5.52
CA ARG A 105 5.66 -29.07 4.66
C ARG A 105 4.74 -28.79 3.49
#